data_AF-A0A937F1C8-F1
#
_entry.id   AF-A0A937F1C8-F1
#
_cell.length_a   1.000
_cell.length_b   1.000
_cell.length_c   1.000
_cell.angle_alpha   90.00
_cell.angle_beta   90.00
_cell.angle_gamma   90.00
#
_symmetry.space_group_name_H-M   'P 1'
#
loop_
_entity.id
_entity.type
_entity.pdbx_description
1 polymer ?
#
loop_
_entity_poly.entity_id
_entity_poly.type
_entity_poly.pdbx_seq_one_letter_code
_entity_poly.pdbx_strand_id
1 'polypeptide(L)'
;MKTLSQKQFSGWSLIIAGILFGSFMFFHPANTAQGALELAWLPVHLLWFIAYLFIICGFVPLYGLMASQGGMITVRHPQRSWWLDECDRPKGG
;
A
#
# COMPACT_ATOMS: atom_id res chain seq x y z
N MET A 1 2.89 5.23 -21.01
CA MET A 1 1.41 5.26 -20.88
C MET A 1 0.83 4.19 -19.95
N LYS A 2 1.30 2.92 -19.97
CA LYS A 2 0.76 1.83 -19.12
C LYS A 2 0.85 2.10 -17.60
N THR A 3 1.95 2.68 -17.12
CA THR A 3 2.19 2.93 -15.70
C THR A 3 1.32 4.03 -15.09
N LEU A 4 0.95 5.07 -15.87
CA LEU A 4 0.05 6.13 -15.42
C LEU A 4 -1.37 5.60 -15.23
N SER A 5 -1.87 4.83 -16.21
CA SER A 5 -3.18 4.16 -16.12
C SER A 5 -3.26 3.18 -14.94
N GLN A 6 -2.18 2.43 -14.68
CA GLN A 6 -2.11 1.51 -13.55
C GLN A 6 -2.13 2.23 -12.18
N LYS A 7 -1.40 3.35 -12.04
CA LYS A 7 -1.44 4.18 -10.82
C LYS A 7 -2.82 4.78 -10.58
N GLN A 8 -3.47 5.28 -11.63
CA GLN A 8 -4.82 5.84 -11.56
C GLN A 8 -5.84 4.77 -11.17
N PHE A 9 -5.78 3.58 -11.79
CA PHE A 9 -6.62 2.45 -11.42
C PHE A 9 -6.44 2.06 -9.95
N SER A 10 -5.18 1.88 -9.52
CA SER A 10 -4.85 1.54 -8.13
C SER A 10 -5.40 2.58 -7.15
N GLY A 11 -5.21 3.87 -7.45
CA GLY A 11 -5.70 4.97 -6.62
C GLY A 11 -7.23 5.00 -6.52
N TRP A 12 -7.93 4.88 -7.65
CA TRP A 12 -9.40 4.85 -7.67
C TRP A 12 -9.96 3.63 -6.93
N SER A 13 -9.36 2.45 -7.14
CA SER A 13 -9.74 1.23 -6.40
C SER A 13 -9.61 1.43 -4.89
N LEU A 14 -8.51 2.02 -4.43
CA LEU A 14 -8.28 2.26 -2.99
C LEU A 14 -9.20 3.35 -2.42
N ILE A 15 -9.52 4.39 -3.18
CA ILE A 15 -10.50 5.42 -2.76
C ILE A 15 -11.88 4.79 -2.58
N ILE A 16 -12.34 4.04 -3.58
CA ILE A 16 -13.64 3.34 -3.53
C ILE A 16 -13.64 2.36 -2.37
N ALA A 17 -12.59 1.56 -2.21
CA ALA A 17 -12.45 0.65 -1.09
C ALA A 17 -12.52 1.36 0.27
N GLY A 18 -11.83 2.50 0.41
CA GLY A 18 -11.83 3.29 1.64
C GLY A 18 -13.22 3.81 2.00
N ILE A 19 -14.00 4.27 1.00
CA ILE A 19 -15.38 4.71 1.21
C ILE A 19 -16.26 3.54 1.65
N LEU A 20 -16.18 2.42 0.94
CA LEU A 20 -16.97 1.22 1.24
C LEU A 20 -16.61 0.64 2.62
N PHE A 21 -15.33 0.51 2.93
CA PHE A 21 -14.85 0.01 4.20
C PHE A 21 -15.15 0.98 5.34
N GLY A 22 -15.04 2.29 5.11
CA GLY A 22 -15.37 3.31 6.10
C GLY A 22 -16.84 3.28 6.52
N SER A 23 -17.76 2.91 5.62
CA SER A 23 -19.18 2.77 5.95
C SER A 23 -19.46 1.73 7.05
N PHE A 24 -18.60 0.71 7.19
CA PHE A 24 -18.70 -0.32 8.24
C PHE A 24 -18.57 0.27 9.66
N MET A 25 -17.79 1.33 9.83
CA MET A 25 -17.66 2.00 11.14
C MET A 25 -19.00 2.49 11.69
N PHE A 26 -19.96 2.74 10.79
CA PHE A 26 -21.30 3.20 11.13
C PHE A 26 -22.37 2.11 10.98
N PHE A 27 -22.17 1.16 10.06
CA PHE A 27 -23.12 0.09 9.76
C PHE A 27 -22.47 -1.28 9.87
N HIS A 28 -22.57 -1.90 11.04
CA HIS A 28 -22.12 -3.27 11.28
C HIS A 28 -23.13 -4.04 12.16
N PRO A 29 -23.23 -5.37 11.99
CA PRO A 29 -23.99 -6.21 12.91
C PRO A 29 -23.43 -6.08 14.33
N ALA A 30 -24.23 -6.49 15.31
CA ALA A 30 -23.72 -6.69 16.67
C ALA A 30 -22.48 -7.61 16.64
N ASN A 31 -21.48 -7.31 17.47
CA ASN A 31 -20.24 -8.10 17.60
C ASN A 31 -20.47 -9.41 18.37
N THR A 32 -21.45 -10.20 17.92
CA THR A 32 -21.80 -11.52 18.43
C THR A 32 -21.96 -12.48 17.25
N ALA A 33 -21.74 -13.78 17.48
CA ALA A 33 -21.92 -14.79 16.43
C ALA A 33 -23.36 -14.78 15.89
N GLN A 34 -24.35 -14.58 16.76
CA GLN A 34 -25.75 -14.48 16.38
C GLN A 34 -26.01 -13.29 15.45
N GLY A 35 -25.50 -12.10 15.81
CA GLY A 35 -25.68 -10.88 15.03
C GLY A 35 -25.02 -10.95 13.65
N ALA A 36 -23.89 -11.63 13.52
CA ALA A 36 -23.21 -11.81 12.24
C ALA A 36 -23.95 -12.76 11.28
N LEU A 37 -24.79 -13.66 11.79
CA LEU A 37 -25.48 -14.68 11.00
C LEU A 37 -26.89 -14.27 10.56
N GLU A 38 -27.41 -13.13 11.02
CA GLU A 38 -28.73 -12.69 10.57
C GLU A 38 -28.70 -12.29 9.09
N LEU A 39 -29.67 -12.82 8.34
CA LEU A 39 -29.77 -12.58 6.90
C LEU A 39 -29.92 -11.09 6.54
N ALA A 40 -30.46 -10.27 7.46
CA ALA A 40 -30.57 -8.83 7.31
C ALA A 40 -29.22 -8.13 7.08
N TRP A 41 -28.12 -8.72 7.55
CA TRP A 41 -26.76 -8.18 7.38
C TRP A 41 -26.06 -8.66 6.11
N LEU A 42 -26.70 -9.51 5.30
CA LEU A 42 -26.13 -9.99 4.04
C LEU A 42 -25.64 -8.84 3.12
N PRO A 43 -26.38 -7.72 2.94
CA PRO A 43 -25.90 -6.62 2.11
C PRO A 43 -24.61 -5.98 2.63
N VAL A 44 -24.45 -5.88 3.96
CA VAL A 44 -23.25 -5.33 4.59
C VAL A 44 -22.06 -6.25 4.35
N HIS A 45 -22.23 -7.56 4.54
CA HIS A 45 -21.18 -8.55 4.25
C HIS A 45 -20.75 -8.54 2.78
N LEU A 46 -21.70 -8.43 1.85
CA LEU A 46 -21.40 -8.34 0.42
C LEU A 46 -20.62 -7.06 0.09
N LEU A 47 -21.03 -5.92 0.63
CA LEU A 47 -20.33 -4.65 0.45
C LEU A 47 -18.89 -4.74 0.98
N TRP A 48 -18.72 -5.40 2.12
CA TRP A 48 -17.41 -5.58 2.75
C TRP A 48 -16.50 -6.51 1.94
N PHE A 49 -17.05 -7.62 1.45
CA PHE A 49 -16.36 -8.51 0.53
C PHE A 49 -15.89 -7.76 -0.73
N ILE A 50 -16.76 -6.94 -1.33
CA ILE A 50 -16.41 -6.10 -2.48
C ILE A 50 -15.31 -5.10 -2.12
N ALA A 51 -15.38 -4.46 -0.95
CA ALA A 51 -14.33 -3.55 -0.48
C ALA A 51 -12.97 -4.27 -0.40
N TYR A 52 -12.91 -5.49 0.14
CA TYR A 52 -11.67 -6.28 0.17
C TYR A 52 -11.13 -6.60 -1.23
N LEU A 53 -12.00 -6.90 -2.20
CA LEU A 53 -11.57 -7.10 -3.58
C LEU A 53 -10.93 -5.82 -4.15
N PHE A 54 -11.52 -4.65 -3.90
CA PHE A 54 -10.93 -3.38 -4.33
C PHE A 54 -9.60 -3.06 -3.62
N ILE A 55 -9.46 -3.40 -2.33
CA ILE A 55 -8.20 -3.29 -1.60
C ILE A 55 -7.13 -4.14 -2.30
N ILE A 56 -7.40 -5.43 -2.53
CA ILE A 56 -6.45 -6.35 -3.16
C ILE A 56 -6.11 -5.86 -4.58
N CYS A 57 -7.11 -5.56 -5.41
CA CYS A 57 -6.93 -5.06 -6.77
C CYS A 57 -6.21 -3.72 -6.84
N GLY A 58 -6.31 -2.87 -5.80
CA GLY A 58 -5.58 -1.61 -5.71
C GLY A 58 -4.14 -1.80 -5.25
N PHE A 59 -3.90 -2.64 -4.23
CA PHE A 59 -2.56 -2.82 -3.65
C PHE A 59 -1.65 -3.70 -4.48
N VAL A 60 -2.14 -4.79 -5.08
CA VAL A 60 -1.30 -5.72 -5.88
C VAL A 60 -0.55 -5.01 -7.02
N PRO A 61 -1.19 -4.24 -7.91
CA PRO A 61 -0.48 -3.50 -8.95
C PRO A 61 0.41 -2.39 -8.39
N LEU A 62 0.03 -1.76 -7.27
CA LEU A 62 0.83 -0.72 -6.63
C LEU A 62 2.13 -1.30 -6.05
N TYR A 63 2.06 -2.47 -5.41
CA TYR A 63 3.21 -3.19 -4.89
C TYR A 63 4.19 -3.58 -6.02
N GLY A 64 3.68 -4.10 -7.14
CA GLY A 64 4.51 -4.41 -8.31
C GLY A 64 5.22 -3.17 -8.87
N LEU A 65 4.54 -2.02 -8.92
CA LEU A 65 5.15 -0.75 -9.31
C LEU A 65 6.24 -0.34 -8.33
N MET A 66 5.98 -0.39 -7.02
CA MET A 66 6.98 -0.05 -5.99
C MET A 66 8.19 -0.99 -6.04
N ALA A 67 8.01 -2.30 -6.23
CA ALA A 67 9.11 -3.25 -6.36
C ALA A 67 9.98 -2.96 -7.60
N SER A 68 9.36 -2.62 -8.73
CA SER A 68 10.08 -2.24 -9.96
C SER A 68 10.87 -0.93 -9.82
N GLN A 69 10.41 -0.02 -8.95
CA GLN A 69 11.10 1.23 -8.65
C GLN A 69 12.17 1.05 -7.55
N GLY A 70 11.95 0.13 -6.62
CA GLY A 70 12.86 -0.20 -5.51
C GLY A 70 14.16 -0.89 -5.94
N GLY A 71 14.20 -1.53 -7.11
CA GLY A 71 15.46 -1.96 -7.75
C GLY A 71 16.36 -0.81 -8.20
N MET A 72 15.87 0.43 -8.14
CA MET A 72 16.58 1.65 -8.50
C MET A 72 16.66 2.64 -7.33
N ILE A 73 16.66 2.13 -6.10
CA ILE A 73 17.35 2.83 -5.01
C ILE A 73 18.79 2.32 -5.07
N THR A 74 19.56 2.84 -6.04
CA THR A 74 20.98 2.98 -5.79
C THR A 74 21.08 3.79 -4.52
N VAL A 75 21.53 3.15 -3.44
CA VAL A 75 22.02 3.85 -2.26
C VAL A 75 23.10 4.77 -2.80
N ARG A 76 22.72 6.01 -3.12
CA ARG A 76 23.68 7.07 -3.40
C ARG A 76 24.29 7.29 -2.04
N HIS A 77 25.39 6.58 -1.77
CA HIS A 77 26.18 6.76 -0.57
C HIS A 77 26.30 8.27 -0.34
N PRO A 78 25.73 8.81 0.75
CA PRO A 78 25.86 10.21 1.05
C PRO A 78 27.33 10.41 1.35
N GLN A 79 28.02 11.06 0.40
CA GLN A 79 29.37 11.57 0.47
C GLN A 79 30.43 10.62 1.05
N ARG A 80 31.36 10.21 0.18
CA ARG A 80 32.73 9.90 0.58
C ARG A 80 33.18 11.02 1.52
N SER A 81 33.31 10.69 2.79
CA SER A 81 33.51 11.65 3.83
C SER A 81 34.97 12.04 3.89
N TRP A 82 35.24 13.33 4.09
CA TRP A 82 36.58 13.92 4.08
C TRP A 82 37.59 13.22 5.00
N TRP A 83 37.12 12.52 6.05
CA TRP A 83 37.96 11.75 6.95
C TRP A 83 38.52 10.45 6.36
N LEU A 84 37.92 9.90 5.30
CA LEU A 84 38.48 8.74 4.60
C LEU A 84 39.70 9.11 3.73
N ASP A 85 39.73 10.34 3.20
CA ASP A 85 40.86 10.82 2.39
C ASP A 85 42.10 11.15 3.23
N GLU A 86 41.94 11.40 4.54
CA GLU A 86 43.05 11.68 5.47
C GLU A 86 43.83 10.41 5.84
N CYS A 87 43.17 9.24 5.86
CA CYS A 87 43.81 7.95 6.14
C CYS A 87 44.73 7.47 5.01
N ASP A 88 44.44 7.88 3.77
CA ASP A 88 45.22 7.50 2.59
C ASP A 88 46.38 8.47 2.29
N ARG A 89 46.56 9.53 3.11
CA ARG A 89 47.66 10.48 2.91
C ARG A 89 48.99 9.79 3.26
N PRO A 90 49.91 9.59 2.29
CA PRO A 90 51.21 8.99 2.59
C PRO A 90 51.95 9.87 3.60
N LYS A 91 52.30 9.29 4.74
CA LYS A 91 53.16 9.95 5.73
C LYS A 91 54.59 9.97 5.18
N GLY A 92 54.86 10.92 4.29
CA GLY A 92 56.19 11.20 3.77
C GLY A 92 56.96 12.10 4.74
N GLY A 93 58.08 11.59 5.23
CA GLY A 93 59.08 12.26 6.06
C GLY A 93 60.21 11.30 6.38
#